data_AF-A0A1Z1UYK8-F1
#
_entry.id   AF-A0A1Z1UYK8-F1
#
_cell.length_a   1.000
_cell.length_b   1.000
_cell.length_c   1.000
_cell.angle_alpha   90.00
_cell.angle_beta   90.00
_cell.angle_gamma   90.00
#
_symmetry.space_group_name_H-M   'P 1'
#
loop_
_entity.id
_entity.type
_entity.pdbx_description
1 polymer ?
#
loop_
_entity_poly.entity_id
_entity_poly.type
_entity_poly.pdbx_seq_one_letter_code
_entity_poly.pdbx_strand_id
1 'polypeptide(L)'
;MGVPVIVEAVRTPIGKRGGWLSGLHPAELLGATQKGIVDRAGIDPVLVEQVIGGCVTQAGAQSNNVTRTAWLAAGLPWQVGATTVDCQCGSAQQANHLIAGLIATGAIDIGVACGVEVMSQVPLGANVGTEAGPRRPASWDMSRVLEKAGMKIGDLDLFEINEAFASVVLSWAQVHGPDMDKVNVNGGAIALGHPVGSSGSRLITTALHELERRDASTALITMCNGGALATGTIIERI
;
A
#
# COMPACT_ATOMS: atom_id res chain seq x y z
N MET A 1 -10.85 0.81 -23.54
CA MET A 1 -11.00 0.91 -22.08
C MET A 1 -10.90 -0.49 -21.52
N GLY A 2 -9.96 -0.73 -20.60
CA GLY A 2 -9.76 -2.04 -19.96
C GLY A 2 -10.62 -2.21 -18.71
N VAL A 3 -10.81 -3.45 -18.29
CA VAL A 3 -11.35 -3.77 -16.94
C VAL A 3 -10.16 -4.27 -16.12
N PRO A 4 -9.65 -3.46 -15.16
CA PRO A 4 -8.51 -3.86 -14.35
C PRO A 4 -8.87 -5.02 -13.43
N VAL A 5 -8.03 -6.06 -13.41
CA VAL A 5 -8.19 -7.23 -12.54
C VAL A 5 -6.86 -7.55 -11.85
N ILE A 6 -6.93 -8.09 -10.63
CA ILE A 6 -5.74 -8.57 -9.93
C ILE A 6 -5.49 -10.02 -10.38
N VAL A 7 -4.33 -10.27 -10.97
CA VAL A 7 -3.93 -11.62 -11.43
C VAL A 7 -3.02 -12.35 -10.46
N GLU A 8 -2.30 -11.61 -9.61
CA GLU A 8 -1.39 -12.15 -8.59
C GLU A 8 -1.12 -11.09 -7.51
N ALA A 9 -0.82 -11.52 -6.29
CA ALA A 9 -0.45 -10.64 -5.18
C ALA A 9 0.50 -11.34 -4.20
N VAL A 10 1.62 -10.70 -3.86
CA VAL A 10 2.61 -11.27 -2.92
C VAL A 10 3.12 -10.23 -1.95
N ARG A 11 3.71 -10.70 -0.85
CA ARG A 11 4.39 -9.85 0.14
C ARG A 11 5.58 -10.55 0.75
N THR A 12 6.54 -9.77 1.23
CA THR A 12 7.59 -10.27 2.13
C THR A 12 7.00 -10.60 3.52
N PRO A 13 7.73 -11.32 4.38
CA PRO A 13 7.52 -11.21 5.82
C PRO A 13 7.69 -9.75 6.28
N ILE A 14 7.09 -9.41 7.42
CA ILE A 14 7.27 -8.10 8.04
C ILE A 14 8.29 -8.23 9.17
N GLY A 15 9.42 -7.54 9.03
CA GLY A 15 10.46 -7.51 10.05
C GLY A 15 10.18 -6.47 11.15
N LYS A 16 10.52 -6.80 12.40
CA LYS A 16 10.57 -5.80 13.48
C LYS A 16 11.68 -4.78 13.23
N ARG A 17 11.57 -3.60 13.84
CA ARG A 17 12.64 -2.58 13.81
C ARG A 17 13.94 -3.17 14.37
N GLY A 18 15.04 -3.01 13.64
CA GLY A 18 16.33 -3.64 13.98
C GLY A 18 16.31 -5.17 13.91
N GLY A 19 15.29 -5.77 13.32
CA GLY A 19 15.09 -7.22 13.25
C GLY A 19 15.57 -7.82 11.93
N TRP A 20 14.95 -8.94 11.53
CA TRP A 20 15.42 -9.85 10.48
C TRP A 20 15.68 -9.21 9.11
N LEU A 21 14.94 -8.16 8.74
CA LEU A 21 15.08 -7.51 7.43
C LEU A 21 15.86 -6.20 7.49
N SER A 22 16.36 -5.80 8.66
CA SER A 22 16.97 -4.48 8.86
C SER A 22 18.28 -4.26 8.10
N GLY A 23 18.98 -5.34 7.73
CA GLY A 23 20.23 -5.30 6.96
C GLY A 23 20.06 -5.27 5.44
N LEU A 24 18.85 -5.47 4.91
CA LEU A 24 18.62 -5.47 3.46
C LEU A 24 18.44 -4.05 2.94
N HIS A 25 19.03 -3.71 1.80
CA HIS A 25 18.80 -2.41 1.18
C HIS A 25 17.32 -2.32 0.73
N PRO A 26 16.62 -1.17 0.88
CA PRO A 26 15.22 -1.03 0.46
C PRO A 26 14.96 -1.44 -0.98
N ALA A 27 15.89 -1.10 -1.90
CA ALA A 27 15.81 -1.51 -3.29
C ALA A 27 15.93 -3.04 -3.49
N GLU A 28 16.73 -3.73 -2.68
CA GLU A 28 16.85 -5.20 -2.75
C GLU A 28 15.59 -5.87 -2.21
N LEU A 29 15.05 -5.36 -1.10
CA LEU A 29 13.81 -5.87 -0.50
C LEU A 29 12.62 -5.70 -1.45
N LEU A 30 12.45 -4.50 -2.03
CA LEU A 30 11.41 -4.23 -3.00
C LEU A 30 11.64 -5.02 -4.29
N GLY A 31 12.88 -5.08 -4.78
CA GLY A 31 13.24 -5.77 -6.01
C GLY A 31 12.96 -7.28 -5.92
N ALA A 32 13.26 -7.91 -4.78
CA ALA A 32 12.91 -9.30 -4.53
C ALA A 32 11.38 -9.53 -4.58
N THR A 33 10.59 -8.57 -4.11
CA THR A 33 9.12 -8.63 -4.15
C THR A 33 8.59 -8.43 -5.57
N GLN A 34 9.15 -7.46 -6.30
CA GLN A 34 8.79 -7.19 -7.71
C GLN A 34 9.13 -8.38 -8.61
N LYS A 35 10.30 -9.00 -8.41
CA LYS A 35 10.64 -10.24 -9.12
C LYS A 35 9.70 -11.37 -8.69
N GLY A 36 9.44 -11.52 -7.40
CA GLY A 36 8.58 -12.56 -6.86
C GLY A 36 7.15 -12.54 -7.41
N ILE A 37 6.54 -11.35 -7.61
CA ILE A 37 5.19 -11.27 -8.20
C ILE A 37 5.18 -11.67 -9.67
N VAL A 38 6.20 -11.26 -10.43
CA VAL A 38 6.32 -11.62 -11.87
C VAL A 38 6.56 -13.11 -12.03
N ASP A 39 7.50 -13.67 -11.26
CA ASP A 39 7.83 -15.10 -11.28
C ASP A 39 6.60 -15.95 -10.92
N ARG A 40 5.81 -15.51 -9.93
CA ARG A 40 4.60 -16.22 -9.48
C ARG A 40 3.45 -16.09 -10.47
N ALA A 41 3.27 -14.94 -11.10
CA ALA A 41 2.30 -14.74 -12.18
C ALA A 41 2.66 -15.55 -13.44
N GLY A 42 3.93 -15.96 -13.59
CA GLY A 42 4.39 -16.77 -14.72
C GLY A 42 4.40 -16.03 -16.05
N ILE A 43 4.56 -14.70 -16.02
CA ILE A 43 4.58 -13.85 -17.22
C ILE A 43 6.01 -13.44 -17.58
N ASP A 44 6.24 -13.12 -18.86
CA ASP A 44 7.49 -12.47 -19.27
C ASP A 44 7.55 -11.05 -18.66
N PRO A 45 8.59 -10.70 -17.87
CA PRO A 45 8.71 -9.38 -17.25
C PRO A 45 8.71 -8.22 -18.26
N VAL A 46 9.02 -8.46 -19.54
CA VAL A 46 8.97 -7.42 -20.59
C VAL A 46 7.54 -6.94 -20.88
N LEU A 47 6.54 -7.73 -20.53
CA LEU A 47 5.14 -7.38 -20.73
C LEU A 47 4.64 -6.35 -19.71
N VAL A 48 5.33 -6.18 -18.57
CA VAL A 48 4.99 -5.14 -17.61
C VAL A 48 5.36 -3.78 -18.21
N GLU A 49 4.39 -2.87 -18.30
CA GLU A 49 4.62 -1.56 -18.92
C GLU A 49 4.94 -0.47 -17.89
N GLN A 50 4.31 -0.54 -16.72
CA GLN A 50 4.46 0.42 -15.62
C GLN A 50 4.49 -0.27 -14.25
N VAL A 51 5.37 0.23 -13.38
CA VAL A 51 5.43 -0.15 -11.96
C VAL A 51 5.20 1.09 -11.11
N ILE A 52 4.17 1.09 -10.27
CA ILE A 52 3.92 2.19 -9.34
C ILE A 52 4.11 1.66 -7.92
N GLY A 53 4.94 2.34 -7.13
CA GLY A 53 5.30 1.91 -5.78
C GLY A 53 5.06 2.98 -4.73
N GLY A 54 4.44 2.60 -3.61
CA GLY A 54 4.35 3.46 -2.42
C GLY A 54 5.64 3.50 -1.62
N CYS A 55 6.07 4.68 -1.19
CA CYS A 55 7.15 4.86 -0.21
C CYS A 55 6.97 6.21 0.49
N VAL A 56 6.90 6.21 1.83
CA VAL A 56 6.65 7.44 2.60
C VAL A 56 7.94 8.20 2.81
N THR A 57 8.95 7.56 3.40
CA THR A 57 10.17 8.27 3.77
C THR A 57 11.17 8.24 2.63
N GLN A 58 10.92 9.01 1.57
CA GLN A 58 11.76 9.05 0.37
C GLN A 58 13.09 9.81 0.59
N ALA A 59 13.96 9.27 1.44
CA ALA A 59 15.26 9.81 1.79
C ALA A 59 16.35 8.72 1.74
N GLY A 60 17.59 9.12 1.45
CA GLY A 60 18.74 8.20 1.41
C GLY A 60 18.48 6.98 0.52
N ALA A 61 18.57 5.79 1.10
CA ALA A 61 18.37 4.50 0.42
C ALA A 61 16.95 4.30 -0.18
N GLN A 62 15.97 5.14 0.19
CA GLN A 62 14.59 5.12 -0.32
C GLN A 62 14.27 6.31 -1.24
N SER A 63 15.26 7.16 -1.55
CA SER A 63 15.08 8.34 -2.41
C SER A 63 15.20 7.99 -3.90
N ASN A 64 15.14 9.01 -4.77
CA ASN A 64 15.45 8.91 -6.19
C ASN A 64 14.68 7.79 -6.93
N ASN A 65 13.37 7.70 -6.70
CA ASN A 65 12.50 6.68 -7.28
C ASN A 65 12.97 5.26 -6.91
N VAL A 66 12.79 4.89 -5.64
CA VAL A 66 13.15 3.56 -5.12
C VAL A 66 12.44 2.43 -5.87
N THR A 67 11.26 2.69 -6.42
CA THR A 67 10.52 1.72 -7.25
C THR A 67 11.30 1.34 -8.51
N ARG A 68 11.85 2.33 -9.22
CA ARG A 68 12.69 2.11 -10.39
C ARG A 68 14.03 1.48 -10.01
N THR A 69 14.66 1.98 -8.96
CA THR A 69 15.95 1.48 -8.50
C THR A 69 15.86 0.00 -8.11
N ALA A 70 14.78 -0.39 -7.43
CA ALA A 70 14.49 -1.77 -7.08
C ALA A 70 14.32 -2.68 -8.31
N TRP A 71 13.57 -2.21 -9.30
CA TRP A 71 13.31 -2.97 -10.52
C TRP A 71 14.61 -3.29 -11.27
N LEU A 72 15.46 -2.27 -11.46
CA LEU A 72 16.75 -2.44 -12.11
C LEU A 72 17.73 -3.26 -11.26
N ALA A 73 17.75 -3.07 -9.94
CA ALA A 73 18.61 -3.84 -9.04
C ALA A 73 18.25 -5.34 -9.01
N ALA A 74 16.99 -5.68 -9.24
CA ALA A 74 16.53 -7.06 -9.39
C ALA A 74 16.87 -7.70 -10.75
N GLY A 75 17.49 -6.95 -11.66
CA GLY A 75 17.83 -7.41 -13.01
C GLY A 75 16.63 -7.51 -13.96
N LEU A 76 15.52 -6.83 -13.64
CA LEU A 76 14.32 -6.82 -14.48
C LEU A 76 14.49 -5.87 -15.69
N PRO A 77 13.71 -6.04 -16.78
CA PRO A 77 13.91 -5.32 -18.04
C PRO A 77 13.90 -3.80 -17.87
N TRP A 78 14.88 -3.13 -18.47
CA TRP A 78 15.08 -1.69 -18.28
C TRP A 78 14.02 -0.83 -18.99
N GLN A 79 13.29 -1.38 -19.96
CA GLN A 79 12.25 -0.67 -20.72
C GLN A 79 11.03 -0.31 -19.87
N VAL A 80 10.78 -1.04 -18.78
CA VAL A 80 9.58 -0.88 -17.95
C VAL A 80 9.60 0.45 -17.20
N GLY A 81 8.55 1.27 -17.35
CA GLY A 81 8.41 2.53 -16.62
C GLY A 81 8.21 2.29 -15.12
N ALA A 82 8.71 3.18 -14.26
CA ALA A 82 8.46 3.07 -12.83
C ALA A 82 8.32 4.43 -12.13
N THR A 83 7.40 4.52 -11.17
CA THR A 83 7.10 5.74 -10.41
C THR A 83 6.95 5.42 -8.92
N THR A 84 7.59 6.22 -8.06
CA THR A 84 7.35 6.17 -6.60
C THR A 84 6.37 7.27 -6.20
N VAL A 85 5.35 6.93 -5.41
CA VAL A 85 4.31 7.85 -4.95
C VAL A 85 4.28 7.97 -3.43
N ASP A 86 3.86 9.13 -2.94
CA ASP A 86 3.65 9.42 -1.52
C ASP A 86 2.29 10.07 -1.28
N CYS A 87 1.41 9.36 -0.60
CA CYS A 87 0.24 9.90 0.08
C CYS A 87 0.18 9.37 1.53
N GLN A 88 1.34 9.33 2.17
CA GLN A 88 1.60 8.81 3.51
C GLN A 88 1.28 7.30 3.60
N CYS A 89 0.69 6.81 4.69
CA CYS A 89 0.44 5.39 4.90
C CYS A 89 -0.34 4.71 3.75
N GLY A 90 -1.14 5.48 3.01
CA GLY A 90 -1.95 5.01 1.88
C GLY A 90 -1.18 4.87 0.57
N SER A 91 0.12 5.20 0.52
CA SER A 91 0.89 5.29 -0.73
C SER A 91 0.81 4.04 -1.60
N ALA A 92 0.97 2.86 -1.01
CA ALA A 92 0.87 1.59 -1.73
C ALA A 92 -0.57 1.22 -2.11
N GLN A 93 -1.57 1.68 -1.35
CA GLN A 93 -2.98 1.50 -1.73
C GLN A 93 -3.30 2.39 -2.94
N GLN A 94 -2.82 3.64 -2.92
CA GLN A 94 -2.93 4.55 -4.04
C GLN A 94 -2.17 4.07 -5.28
N ALA A 95 -1.03 3.40 -5.12
CA ALA A 95 -0.34 2.77 -6.24
C ALA A 95 -1.23 1.76 -6.99
N ASN A 96 -2.06 0.99 -6.26
CA ASN A 96 -3.03 0.07 -6.86
C ASN A 96 -4.11 0.83 -7.64
N HIS A 97 -4.64 1.94 -7.07
CA HIS A 97 -5.62 2.78 -7.76
C HIS A 97 -5.07 3.38 -9.06
N LEU A 98 -3.80 3.81 -9.06
CA LEU A 98 -3.17 4.42 -10.22
C LEU A 98 -2.94 3.40 -11.34
N ILE A 99 -2.44 2.20 -11.02
CA ILE A 99 -2.30 1.11 -12.00
C ILE A 99 -3.67 0.73 -12.58
N ALA A 100 -4.69 0.58 -11.73
CA ALA A 100 -6.05 0.31 -12.20
C ALA A 100 -6.57 1.42 -13.12
N GLY A 101 -6.31 2.69 -12.80
CA GLY A 101 -6.65 3.83 -13.66
C GLY A 101 -5.95 3.80 -15.03
N LEU A 102 -4.66 3.44 -15.07
CA LEU A 102 -3.91 3.31 -16.32
C LEU A 102 -4.49 2.19 -17.19
N ILE A 103 -4.84 1.03 -16.61
CA ILE A 103 -5.48 -0.07 -17.34
C ILE A 103 -6.89 0.33 -17.81
N ALA A 104 -7.69 0.95 -16.95
CA ALA A 104 -9.05 1.36 -17.28
C ALA A 104 -9.08 2.34 -18.46
N THR A 105 -8.13 3.28 -18.49
CA THR A 105 -7.98 4.26 -19.57
C THR A 105 -7.36 3.67 -20.85
N GLY A 106 -6.84 2.44 -20.80
CA GLY A 106 -6.14 1.79 -21.91
C GLY A 106 -4.75 2.36 -22.16
N ALA A 107 -4.12 2.95 -21.13
CA ALA A 107 -2.77 3.48 -21.21
C ALA A 107 -1.71 2.39 -21.07
N ILE A 108 -2.03 1.29 -20.38
CA ILE A 108 -1.25 0.06 -20.28
C ILE A 108 -2.21 -1.13 -20.24
N ASP A 109 -1.73 -2.31 -20.60
CA ASP A 109 -2.43 -3.59 -20.44
C ASP A 109 -1.96 -4.32 -19.17
N ILE A 110 -0.66 -4.23 -18.83
CA ILE A 110 -0.08 -4.88 -17.65
C ILE A 110 0.73 -3.90 -16.81
N GLY A 111 0.43 -3.85 -15.51
CA GLY A 111 1.16 -3.03 -14.56
C GLY A 111 1.33 -3.71 -13.20
N VAL A 112 2.35 -3.28 -12.44
CA VAL A 112 2.62 -3.76 -11.09
C VAL A 112 2.42 -2.63 -10.09
N ALA A 113 1.54 -2.84 -9.11
CA ALA A 113 1.41 -1.97 -7.95
C ALA A 113 2.14 -2.58 -6.75
N CYS A 114 2.93 -1.78 -6.04
CA CYS A 114 3.75 -2.27 -4.94
C CYS A 114 3.95 -1.20 -3.85
N GLY A 115 4.76 -1.52 -2.84
CA GLY A 115 5.30 -0.51 -1.93
C GLY A 115 6.38 -1.06 -1.03
N VAL A 116 7.18 -0.17 -0.46
CA VAL A 116 8.30 -0.51 0.42
C VAL A 116 8.40 0.48 1.57
N GLU A 117 8.85 0.00 2.73
CA GLU A 117 9.39 0.85 3.78
C GLU A 117 10.37 0.05 4.65
N VAL A 118 11.60 0.52 4.78
CA VAL A 118 12.64 -0.02 5.65
C VAL A 118 12.95 0.99 6.75
N MET A 119 12.00 1.10 7.68
CA MET A 119 12.04 2.07 8.79
C MET A 119 13.24 1.90 9.73
N SER A 120 13.93 0.75 9.68
CA SER A 120 15.16 0.52 10.44
C SER A 120 16.34 1.32 9.88
N GLN A 121 16.37 1.57 8.57
CA GLN A 121 17.43 2.32 7.90
C GLN A 121 17.02 3.77 7.64
N VAL A 122 15.75 3.99 7.29
CA VAL A 122 15.21 5.32 7.00
C VAL A 122 14.04 5.60 7.96
N PRO A 123 14.30 6.16 9.15
CA PRO A 123 13.27 6.43 10.15
C PRO A 123 12.27 7.49 9.69
N LEU A 124 11.04 7.41 10.18
CA LEU A 124 9.99 8.39 9.88
C LEU A 124 10.47 9.83 10.10
N GLY A 125 10.22 10.68 9.11
CA GLY A 125 10.59 12.09 9.14
C GLY A 125 12.02 12.40 8.68
N ALA A 126 12.83 11.40 8.32
CA ALA A 126 14.16 11.62 7.75
C ALA A 126 14.13 12.44 6.44
N ASN A 127 13.04 12.36 5.68
CA ASN A 127 12.82 13.13 4.45
C ASN A 127 12.41 14.59 4.67
N VAL A 128 12.07 14.99 5.90
CA VAL A 128 11.66 16.38 6.18
C VAL A 128 12.85 17.33 6.20
N GLY A 129 14.07 16.81 6.43
CA GLY A 129 15.27 17.63 6.56
C GLY A 129 15.18 18.62 7.73
N THR A 130 16.30 19.26 8.05
CA THR A 130 16.35 20.31 9.08
C THR A 130 16.25 21.72 8.49
N GLU A 131 16.45 21.85 7.18
CA GLU A 131 16.54 23.15 6.48
C GLU A 131 15.36 23.41 5.53
N ALA A 132 14.45 22.45 5.34
CA ALA A 132 13.36 22.52 4.36
C ALA A 132 12.04 23.11 4.92
N GLY A 133 12.13 24.04 5.89
CA GLY A 133 10.97 24.73 6.48
C GLY A 133 10.01 23.82 7.27
N PRO A 134 8.90 24.38 7.80
CA PRO A 134 7.95 23.61 8.61
C PRO A 134 7.08 22.68 7.74
N ARG A 135 6.82 21.45 8.22
CA ARG A 135 5.99 20.42 7.55
C ARG A 135 4.56 20.86 7.26
N ARG A 136 4.05 21.85 7.99
CA ARG A 136 2.65 22.30 7.92
C ARG A 136 2.62 23.82 7.85
N PRO A 137 1.80 24.42 6.97
CA PRO A 137 1.50 25.85 7.09
C PRO A 137 0.95 26.17 8.48
N ALA A 138 1.29 27.36 8.99
CA ALA A 138 0.81 27.84 10.29
C ALA A 138 -0.73 27.95 10.35
N SER A 139 -1.38 28.09 9.20
CA SER A 139 -2.83 28.17 9.06
C SER A 139 -3.54 26.81 8.98
N TRP A 140 -2.83 25.69 9.13
CA TRP A 140 -3.45 24.36 9.04
C TRP A 140 -4.35 24.09 10.25
N ASP A 141 -5.66 24.17 10.05
CA ASP A 141 -6.69 23.75 11.01
C ASP A 141 -7.41 22.48 10.54
N MET A 142 -7.30 21.42 11.34
CA MET A 142 -7.87 20.09 11.08
C MET A 142 -9.36 20.00 11.43
N SER A 143 -9.93 20.99 12.12
CA SER A 143 -11.33 21.02 12.53
C SER A 143 -12.32 20.99 11.34
N ARG A 144 -11.85 21.29 10.12
CA ARG A 144 -12.66 21.46 8.91
C ARG A 144 -12.87 20.18 8.07
N VAL A 145 -12.27 19.05 8.44
CA VAL A 145 -12.23 17.82 7.60
C VAL A 145 -13.42 16.86 7.86
N LEU A 146 -14.29 17.13 8.84
CA LEU A 146 -15.25 16.16 9.38
C LEU A 146 -16.67 16.12 8.75
N GLU A 147 -16.89 16.53 7.48
CA GLU A 147 -18.27 16.65 6.96
C GLU A 147 -18.64 15.86 5.69
N LYS A 148 -17.82 14.96 5.15
CA LYS A 148 -18.23 14.18 3.96
C LYS A 148 -17.71 12.75 3.93
N ALA A 149 -18.55 11.80 4.33
CA ALA A 149 -18.34 10.38 4.02
C ALA A 149 -19.65 9.58 3.94
N GLY A 150 -20.80 10.20 3.62
CA GLY A 150 -22.14 9.59 3.64
C GLY A 150 -22.27 8.26 2.89
N MET A 151 -21.91 7.17 3.55
CA MET A 151 -21.87 5.80 3.04
C MET A 151 -22.39 4.85 4.14
N LYS A 152 -23.07 3.77 3.72
CA LYS A 152 -23.58 2.71 4.59
C LYS A 152 -22.72 1.46 4.41
N ILE A 153 -22.48 0.71 5.48
CA ILE A 153 -21.41 -0.31 5.57
C ILE A 153 -21.90 -1.76 5.54
N GLY A 154 -23.22 -1.98 5.44
CA GLY A 154 -23.87 -3.26 5.75
C GLY A 154 -23.68 -4.40 4.75
N ASP A 155 -23.12 -4.15 3.56
CA ASP A 155 -23.15 -5.10 2.45
C ASP A 155 -21.79 -5.78 2.16
N LEU A 156 -20.81 -5.70 3.07
CA LEU A 156 -19.44 -6.18 2.84
C LEU A 156 -19.10 -7.46 3.62
N ASP A 157 -18.34 -8.38 3.00
CA ASP A 157 -17.97 -9.66 3.61
C ASP A 157 -16.76 -9.57 4.53
N LEU A 158 -15.79 -8.70 4.22
CA LEU A 158 -14.55 -8.50 5.00
C LEU A 158 -14.14 -7.02 5.06
N PHE A 159 -13.45 -6.66 6.15
CA PHE A 159 -12.86 -5.34 6.35
C PHE A 159 -11.40 -5.47 6.76
N GLU A 160 -10.49 -4.88 5.97
CA GLU A 160 -9.08 -4.69 6.34
C GLU A 160 -8.85 -3.20 6.63
N ILE A 161 -8.66 -2.89 7.91
CA ILE A 161 -8.43 -1.53 8.41
C ILE A 161 -7.05 -1.46 9.02
N ASN A 162 -6.23 -0.54 8.52
CA ASN A 162 -4.89 -0.38 9.07
C ASN A 162 -4.95 0.02 10.56
N GLU A 163 -4.40 -0.84 11.40
CA GLU A 163 -4.32 -0.62 12.85
C GLU A 163 -3.16 0.32 13.21
N ALA A 164 -3.16 1.55 12.66
CA ALA A 164 -2.15 2.55 13.01
C ALA A 164 -2.14 2.82 14.53
N PHE A 165 -3.34 2.87 15.12
CA PHE A 165 -3.60 2.87 16.55
C PHE A 165 -4.95 2.17 16.79
N ALA A 166 -5.13 1.52 17.95
CA ALA A 166 -6.40 0.89 18.31
C ALA A 166 -7.59 1.88 18.30
N SER A 167 -7.35 3.13 18.73
CA SER A 167 -8.38 4.18 18.74
C SER A 167 -8.91 4.52 17.35
N VAL A 168 -8.11 4.37 16.28
CA VAL A 168 -8.56 4.60 14.90
C VAL A 168 -9.61 3.57 14.51
N VAL A 169 -9.32 2.29 14.77
CA VAL A 169 -10.24 1.18 14.45
C VAL A 169 -11.51 1.27 15.29
N LEU A 170 -11.38 1.52 16.60
CA LEU A 170 -12.53 1.65 17.49
C LEU A 170 -13.40 2.86 17.15
N SER A 171 -12.80 3.99 16.77
CA SER A 171 -13.55 5.17 16.32
C SER A 171 -14.32 4.89 15.04
N TRP A 172 -13.72 4.21 14.06
CA TRP A 172 -14.40 3.80 12.85
C TRP A 172 -15.55 2.83 13.15
N ALA A 173 -15.31 1.83 14.00
CA ALA A 173 -16.32 0.85 14.38
C ALA A 173 -17.51 1.49 15.10
N GLN A 174 -17.25 2.45 15.99
CA GLN A 174 -18.31 3.20 16.69
C GLN A 174 -19.20 3.99 15.72
N VAL A 175 -18.62 4.55 14.66
CA VAL A 175 -19.37 5.36 13.67
C VAL A 175 -20.15 4.48 12.70
N HIS A 176 -19.56 3.37 12.24
CA HIS A 176 -20.11 2.58 11.15
C HIS A 176 -20.87 1.33 11.60
N GLY A 177 -20.68 0.86 12.83
CA GLY A 177 -21.33 -0.35 13.35
C GLY A 177 -21.08 -1.63 12.54
N PRO A 178 -19.82 -1.94 12.16
CA PRO A 178 -19.47 -3.17 11.44
C PRO A 178 -19.68 -4.41 12.34
N ASP A 179 -19.77 -5.57 11.72
CA ASP A 179 -19.54 -6.84 12.42
C ASP A 179 -18.04 -7.02 12.65
N MET A 180 -17.60 -6.98 13.92
CA MET A 180 -16.20 -7.05 14.28
C MET A 180 -15.57 -8.43 14.00
N ASP A 181 -16.37 -9.48 13.85
CA ASP A 181 -15.88 -10.81 13.44
C ASP A 181 -15.44 -10.84 11.96
N LYS A 182 -15.72 -9.77 11.20
CA LYS A 182 -15.30 -9.56 9.82
C LYS A 182 -14.17 -8.53 9.67
N VAL A 183 -13.70 -7.91 10.76
CA VAL A 183 -12.69 -6.85 10.75
C VAL A 183 -11.33 -7.42 11.14
N ASN A 184 -10.32 -7.24 10.28
CA ASN A 184 -8.93 -7.66 10.52
C ASN A 184 -8.83 -9.13 11.00
N VAL A 185 -9.55 -10.04 10.33
CA VAL A 185 -9.77 -11.42 10.78
C VAL A 185 -8.50 -12.26 10.95
N ASN A 186 -7.41 -11.83 10.32
CA ASN A 186 -6.09 -12.46 10.40
C ASN A 186 -5.08 -11.63 11.23
N GLY A 187 -5.57 -10.70 12.05
CA GLY A 187 -4.79 -9.71 12.78
C GLY A 187 -4.33 -8.55 11.89
N GLY A 188 -4.05 -7.40 12.51
CA GLY A 188 -3.60 -6.22 11.80
C GLY A 188 -2.25 -5.68 12.25
N ALA A 189 -2.03 -4.40 11.99
CA ALA A 189 -0.72 -3.77 12.11
C ALA A 189 -0.19 -3.68 13.56
N ILE A 190 -1.05 -3.80 14.59
CA ILE A 190 -0.61 -3.87 16.00
C ILE A 190 0.23 -5.13 16.23
N ALA A 191 -0.18 -6.25 15.66
CA ALA A 191 0.51 -7.53 15.79
C ALA A 191 1.55 -7.75 14.68
N LEU A 192 1.18 -7.43 13.43
CA LEU A 192 1.95 -7.78 12.24
C LEU A 192 3.01 -6.73 11.88
N GLY A 193 2.88 -5.50 12.37
CA GLY A 193 3.74 -4.36 12.04
C GLY A 193 3.22 -3.51 10.88
N HIS A 194 3.73 -2.28 10.80
CA HIS A 194 3.29 -1.25 9.86
C HIS A 194 4.47 -0.62 9.08
N PRO A 195 5.04 -1.30 8.08
CA PRO A 195 5.93 -0.67 7.11
C PRO A 195 5.12 0.30 6.25
N VAL A 196 5.11 1.58 6.62
CA VAL A 196 4.09 2.58 6.22
C VAL A 196 3.89 2.66 4.70
N GLY A 197 4.96 2.74 3.90
CA GLY A 197 4.90 2.83 2.44
C GLY A 197 4.42 1.56 1.73
N SER A 198 4.41 0.39 2.38
CA SER A 198 4.00 -0.89 1.79
C SER A 198 2.64 -1.41 2.26
N SER A 199 2.12 -0.86 3.36
CA SER A 199 0.97 -1.45 4.07
C SER A 199 -0.31 -1.46 3.25
N GLY A 200 -0.51 -0.48 2.37
CA GLY A 200 -1.67 -0.44 1.47
C GLY A 200 -1.76 -1.65 0.52
N SER A 201 -0.68 -1.99 -0.19
CA SER A 201 -0.67 -3.20 -1.04
C SER A 201 -0.69 -4.47 -0.20
N ARG A 202 -0.09 -4.45 1.00
CA ARG A 202 -0.16 -5.59 1.94
C ARG A 202 -1.59 -5.89 2.36
N LEU A 203 -2.39 -4.87 2.70
CA LEU A 203 -3.80 -5.03 3.08
C LEU A 203 -4.62 -5.59 1.91
N ILE A 204 -4.43 -5.10 0.68
CA ILE A 204 -5.08 -5.65 -0.52
C ILE A 204 -4.68 -7.12 -0.71
N THR A 205 -3.39 -7.44 -0.60
CA THR A 205 -2.89 -8.82 -0.70
C THR A 205 -3.55 -9.73 0.34
N THR A 206 -3.61 -9.30 1.60
CA THR A 206 -4.25 -10.05 2.69
C THR A 206 -5.74 -10.24 2.45
N ALA A 207 -6.46 -9.18 2.06
CA ALA A 207 -7.89 -9.22 1.79
C ALA A 207 -8.22 -10.21 0.66
N LEU A 208 -7.49 -10.14 -0.46
CA LEU A 208 -7.67 -11.04 -1.59
C LEU A 208 -7.49 -12.51 -1.19
N HIS A 209 -6.37 -12.83 -0.53
CA HIS A 209 -6.10 -14.21 -0.10
C HIS A 209 -7.15 -14.72 0.91
N GLU A 210 -7.67 -13.84 1.77
CA GLU A 210 -8.69 -14.23 2.74
C GLU A 210 -10.07 -14.42 2.09
N LEU A 211 -10.42 -13.62 1.08
CA LEU A 211 -11.61 -13.84 0.26
C LEU A 211 -11.55 -15.20 -0.43
N GLU A 212 -10.42 -15.52 -1.08
CA GLU A 212 -10.20 -16.81 -1.74
C GLU A 212 -10.25 -17.98 -0.73
N ARG A 213 -9.60 -17.83 0.43
CA ARG A 213 -9.58 -18.88 1.47
C ARG A 213 -10.97 -19.16 2.04
N ARG A 214 -11.85 -18.16 2.11
CA ARG A 214 -13.21 -18.28 2.64
C ARG A 214 -14.27 -18.55 1.57
N ASP A 215 -13.91 -18.56 0.30
CA ASP A 215 -14.87 -18.53 -0.82
C ASP A 215 -15.88 -17.36 -0.70
N ALA A 216 -15.40 -16.21 -0.23
CA ALA A 216 -16.18 -14.98 -0.07
C ALA A 216 -16.06 -14.07 -1.32
N SER A 217 -16.85 -12.99 -1.36
CA SER A 217 -17.00 -12.18 -2.58
C SER A 217 -16.34 -10.80 -2.48
N THR A 218 -16.63 -10.02 -1.43
CA THR A 218 -16.25 -8.60 -1.38
C THR A 218 -15.45 -8.21 -0.14
N ALA A 219 -14.45 -7.33 -0.29
CA ALA A 219 -13.70 -6.77 0.84
C ALA A 219 -13.51 -5.26 0.73
N LEU A 220 -13.65 -4.55 1.84
CA LEU A 220 -13.25 -3.16 1.98
C LEU A 220 -11.86 -3.07 2.63
N ILE A 221 -10.97 -2.35 1.97
CA ILE A 221 -9.66 -1.99 2.50
C ILE A 221 -9.65 -0.48 2.77
N THR A 222 -9.35 -0.06 4.00
CA THR A 222 -9.27 1.37 4.32
C THR A 222 -8.13 1.71 5.28
N MET A 223 -7.54 2.91 5.08
CA MET A 223 -6.39 3.38 5.85
C MET A 223 -6.54 4.85 6.22
N CYS A 224 -6.14 5.18 7.46
CA CYS A 224 -5.85 6.56 7.83
C CYS A 224 -4.42 6.93 7.42
N ASN A 225 -4.25 8.16 6.96
CA ASN A 225 -3.00 8.64 6.39
C ASN A 225 -2.61 9.96 7.05
N GLY A 226 -1.30 10.22 7.13
CA GLY A 226 -0.80 11.53 7.56
C GLY A 226 -1.38 12.66 6.70
N GLY A 227 -1.52 13.85 7.27
CA GLY A 227 -2.02 15.01 6.52
C GLY A 227 -3.54 15.03 6.30
N ALA A 228 -4.32 14.39 7.18
CA ALA A 228 -5.79 14.37 7.10
C ALA A 228 -6.35 13.59 5.90
N LEU A 229 -5.62 12.59 5.44
CA LEU A 229 -6.00 11.80 4.27
C LEU A 229 -6.53 10.43 4.71
N ALA A 230 -7.32 9.83 3.84
CA ALA A 230 -7.70 8.42 3.94
C ALA A 230 -7.72 7.82 2.53
N THR A 231 -7.41 6.54 2.44
CA THR A 231 -7.56 5.74 1.22
C THR A 231 -8.56 4.63 1.48
N GLY A 232 -9.42 4.35 0.50
CA GLY A 232 -10.45 3.31 0.58
C GLY A 232 -10.58 2.59 -0.76
N THR A 233 -10.74 1.26 -0.72
CA THR A 233 -10.91 0.41 -1.89
C THR A 233 -11.89 -0.70 -1.57
N ILE A 234 -12.84 -0.96 -2.45
CA ILE A 234 -13.60 -2.20 -2.43
C ILE A 234 -13.05 -3.09 -3.55
N ILE A 235 -12.78 -4.36 -3.24
CA ILE A 235 -12.44 -5.39 -4.23
C ILE A 235 -13.53 -6.46 -4.23
N GLU A 236 -13.73 -7.07 -5.40
CA GLU A 236 -14.64 -8.18 -5.62
C GLU A 236 -13.88 -9.33 -6.29
N ARG A 237 -14.07 -10.55 -5.79
CA ARG A 237 -13.48 -11.76 -6.37
C ARG A 237 -14.20 -12.13 -7.68
N ILE A 238 -13.43 -12.57 -8.66
CA ILE A 238 -13.91 -13.02 -9.97
C ILE A 238 -14.15 -14.54 -9.95
#